data_AF-A0A7S1MUV0-F1
#
_entry.id   AF-A0A7S1MUV0-F1
#
_cell.length_a   1.000
_cell.length_b   1.000
_cell.length_c   1.000
_cell.angle_alpha   90.00
_cell.angle_beta   90.00
_cell.angle_gamma   90.00
#
_symmetry.space_group_name_H-M   'P 1'
#
loop_
_entity.id
_entity.type
_entity.pdbx_description
1 polymer ?
#
loop_
_entity_poly.entity_id
_entity_poly.type
_entity_poly.pdbx_seq_one_letter_code
_entity_poly.pdbx_strand_id
1 'polypeptide(L)'
;SIQAPMIVEEAIVKRGYKKVAILADSTNYGQLGRADLEAALKLKNITPVAVEKFNVKDVDMTPQLLKAKEAGAEAILTYAIGPELAQIANGMTKLGWKVPMIGSWTLSMANFIDNAGPGGE
;
A
#
# COMPACT_ATOMS: atom_id res chain seq x y z
N SER A 1 -7.70 8.19 9.99
CA SER A 1 -8.24 8.65 8.70
C SER A 1 -9.26 7.65 8.18
N ILE A 2 -10.18 8.02 7.29
CA ILE A 2 -11.18 7.06 6.76
C ILE A 2 -10.55 6.11 5.72
N GLN A 3 -9.39 6.47 5.16
CA GLN A 3 -8.78 5.73 4.05
C GLN A 3 -8.05 4.45 4.48
N ALA A 4 -7.29 4.46 5.58
CA ALA A 4 -6.56 3.27 6.01
C ALA A 4 -7.44 2.06 6.34
N PRO A 5 -8.59 2.20 7.06
CA PRO A 5 -9.47 1.06 7.30
C PRO A 5 -10.02 0.48 6.00
N MET A 6 -10.36 1.31 5.00
CA MET A 6 -10.81 0.82 3.69
C MET A 6 -9.72 0.06 2.93
N ILE A 7 -8.48 0.57 2.93
CA ILE A 7 -7.32 -0.11 2.33
C ILE A 7 -7.10 -1.48 2.98
N VAL A 8 -7.18 -1.53 4.31
CA VAL A 8 -7.04 -2.78 5.07
C VAL A 8 -8.20 -3.72 4.83
N GLU A 9 -9.44 -3.24 4.76
CA GLU A 9 -10.58 -4.09 4.42
C GLU A 9 -10.46 -4.68 3.01
N GLU A 10 -10.07 -3.89 2.03
CA GLU A 10 -9.83 -4.37 0.66
C GLU A 10 -8.74 -5.44 0.63
N ALA A 11 -7.60 -5.19 1.27
CA ALA A 11 -6.48 -6.13 1.28
C ALA A 11 -6.78 -7.43 2.05
N ILE A 12 -7.33 -7.31 3.26
CA ILE A 12 -7.43 -8.43 4.20
C ILE A 12 -8.79 -9.13 4.09
N VAL A 13 -9.89 -8.38 4.01
CA VAL A 13 -11.24 -8.96 4.04
C VAL A 13 -11.69 -9.39 2.64
N LYS A 14 -11.58 -8.51 1.64
CA LYS A 14 -12.04 -8.81 0.28
C LYS A 14 -11.06 -9.70 -0.49
N ARG A 15 -9.76 -9.38 -0.45
CA ARG A 15 -8.74 -10.11 -1.20
C ARG A 15 -8.04 -11.22 -0.41
N GLY A 16 -8.18 -11.23 0.92
CA GLY A 16 -7.70 -12.33 1.76
C GLY A 16 -6.19 -12.38 2.00
N TYR A 17 -5.45 -11.30 1.73
CA TYR A 17 -4.00 -11.25 1.98
C TYR A 17 -3.71 -11.27 3.47
N LYS A 18 -2.70 -12.03 3.90
CA LYS A 18 -2.32 -12.15 5.32
C LYS A 18 -0.95 -11.54 5.60
N LYS A 19 -0.08 -11.51 4.60
CA LYS A 19 1.23 -10.89 4.66
C LYS A 19 1.21 -9.62 3.83
N VAL A 20 1.13 -8.47 4.49
CA VAL A 20 1.12 -7.18 3.80
C VAL A 20 2.34 -6.36 4.20
N ALA A 21 2.89 -5.57 3.28
CA ALA A 21 3.90 -4.56 3.59
C ALA A 21 3.29 -3.16 3.52
N ILE A 22 3.76 -2.25 4.36
CA ILE A 22 3.38 -0.83 4.29
C ILE A 22 4.54 -0.03 3.74
N LEU A 23 4.31 0.75 2.68
CA LEU A 23 5.24 1.75 2.16
C LEU A 23 4.60 3.13 2.27
N ALA A 24 5.21 4.01 3.07
CA ALA A 24 4.72 5.38 3.26
C ALA A 24 5.83 6.41 3.07
N ASP A 25 5.46 7.60 2.59
CA ASP A 25 6.42 8.69 2.47
C ASP A 25 6.78 9.29 3.85
N SER A 26 7.89 10.03 3.92
CA SER A 26 8.40 10.61 5.16
C SER A 26 7.71 11.91 5.59
N THR A 27 6.74 12.41 4.83
CA THR A 27 5.95 13.59 5.21
C THR A 27 4.99 13.27 6.35
N ASN A 28 4.41 14.31 6.95
CA ASN A 28 3.41 14.15 7.99
C ASN A 28 2.18 13.36 7.50
N TYR A 29 1.83 13.44 6.21
CA TYR A 29 0.73 12.67 5.64
C TYR A 29 1.05 11.17 5.61
N GLY A 30 2.22 10.79 5.07
CA GLY A 30 2.66 9.40 5.04
C GLY A 30 2.84 8.80 6.43
N GLN A 31 3.43 9.55 7.37
CA GLN A 31 3.59 9.10 8.76
C GLN A 31 2.25 8.85 9.47
N LEU A 32 1.30 9.79 9.35
CA LEU A 32 -0.03 9.61 9.95
C LEU A 32 -0.78 8.45 9.30
N GLY A 33 -0.70 8.32 7.97
CA GLY A 33 -1.34 7.22 7.25
C GLY A 33 -0.76 5.85 7.56
N ARG A 34 0.57 5.76 7.71
CA ARG A 34 1.24 4.55 8.19
C ARG A 34 0.70 4.13 9.56
N ALA A 35 0.64 5.06 10.52
CA ALA A 35 0.13 4.75 11.85
C ALA A 35 -1.35 4.30 11.80
N ASP A 36 -2.16 4.91 10.94
CA ASP A 36 -3.56 4.54 10.72
C ASP A 36 -3.70 3.14 10.09
N LEU A 37 -2.82 2.78 9.14
CA LEU A 37 -2.75 1.44 8.53
C LEU A 37 -2.30 0.39 9.57
N GLU A 38 -1.28 0.68 10.37
CA GLU A 38 -0.81 -0.19 11.44
C GLU A 38 -1.93 -0.44 12.48
N ALA A 39 -2.67 0.59 12.86
CA ALA A 39 -3.82 0.47 13.75
C ALA A 39 -4.95 -0.36 13.14
N ALA A 40 -5.32 -0.10 11.88
CA ALA A 40 -6.36 -0.84 11.18
C ALA A 40 -6.00 -2.33 10.98
N LEU A 41 -4.75 -2.64 10.64
CA LEU A 41 -4.27 -4.03 10.55
C LEU A 41 -4.33 -4.73 11.89
N LYS A 42 -3.95 -4.04 12.98
CA LYS A 42 -4.02 -4.59 14.34
C LYS A 42 -5.46 -4.95 14.73
N LEU A 43 -6.45 -4.15 14.34
CA LEU A 43 -7.87 -4.47 14.55
C LEU A 43 -8.31 -5.74 13.82
N LYS A 44 -7.62 -6.12 12.74
CA LYS A 44 -7.84 -7.36 11.99
C LYS A 44 -6.88 -8.49 12.43
N ASN A 45 -6.11 -8.31 13.51
CA ASN A 45 -5.09 -9.25 14.00
C ASN A 45 -4.00 -9.58 12.95
N ILE A 46 -3.71 -8.63 12.06
CA ILE A 46 -2.63 -8.74 11.08
C ILE A 46 -1.46 -7.85 11.52
N THR A 47 -0.25 -8.40 11.45
CA THR A 47 1.00 -7.65 11.60
C THR A 47 1.63 -7.50 10.22
N PRO A 48 1.96 -6.28 9.76
CA PRO A 48 2.65 -6.12 8.49
C PRO A 48 4.03 -6.78 8.54
N VAL A 49 4.40 -7.48 7.48
CA VAL A 49 5.69 -8.20 7.40
C VAL A 49 6.87 -7.25 7.16
N ALA A 50 6.59 -6.05 6.64
CA ALA A 50 7.54 -4.97 6.45
C ALA A 50 6.83 -3.62 6.55
N VAL A 51 7.48 -2.63 7.15
CA VAL A 51 6.99 -1.25 7.21
C VAL A 51 8.14 -0.32 6.84
N GLU A 52 8.15 0.07 5.57
CA GLU A 52 9.22 0.88 4.98
C GLU A 52 8.78 2.33 4.79
N LYS A 53 9.78 3.22 4.85
CA LYS A 53 9.62 4.64 4.55
C LYS A 53 10.49 5.03 3.36
N PHE A 54 10.04 6.02 2.62
CA PHE A 54 10.81 6.69 1.57
C PHE A 54 10.68 8.20 1.68
N ASN A 55 11.61 8.95 1.10
CA ASN A 55 11.54 10.41 1.10
C ASN A 55 10.86 10.91 -0.17
N VAL A 56 10.29 12.11 -0.08
CA VAL A 56 9.85 12.84 -1.28
C VAL A 56 11.08 13.08 -2.16
N LYS A 57 10.94 12.85 -3.46
CA LYS A 57 12.02 12.85 -4.48
C LYS A 57 12.94 11.63 -4.49
N ASP A 58 12.68 10.59 -3.71
CA ASP A 58 13.36 9.31 -3.94
C ASP A 58 13.00 8.79 -5.35
N VAL A 59 14.04 8.52 -6.14
CA VAL A 59 13.90 8.05 -7.53
C VAL A 59 14.12 6.54 -7.66
N ASP A 60 14.55 5.88 -6.59
CA ASP A 60 14.73 4.44 -6.54
C ASP A 60 14.09 3.87 -5.28
N MET A 61 13.04 3.07 -5.48
CA MET A 61 12.30 2.38 -4.40
C MET A 61 12.76 0.92 -4.24
N THR A 62 13.82 0.53 -4.94
CA THR A 62 14.34 -0.84 -4.95
C THR A 62 14.64 -1.38 -3.55
N PRO A 63 15.32 -0.65 -2.64
CA PRO A 63 15.67 -1.23 -1.34
C PRO A 63 14.44 -1.49 -0.45
N GLN A 64 13.44 -0.60 -0.46
CA GLN A 64 12.20 -0.78 0.30
C GLN A 64 11.39 -1.96 -0.27
N LEU A 65 11.31 -2.05 -1.60
CA LEU A 65 10.60 -3.13 -2.29
C LEU A 65 11.27 -4.48 -2.09
N LEU A 66 12.61 -4.55 -2.11
CA LEU A 66 13.35 -5.79 -1.84
C LEU A 66 13.07 -6.30 -0.44
N LYS A 67 13.18 -5.45 0.59
CA LYS A 67 12.85 -5.86 1.97
C LYS A 67 11.42 -6.37 2.10
N ALA A 68 10.46 -5.69 1.49
CA ALA A 68 9.07 -6.12 1.52
C ALA A 68 8.86 -7.47 0.80
N LYS A 69 9.55 -7.69 -0.33
CA LYS A 69 9.54 -8.95 -1.08
C LYS A 69 10.20 -10.08 -0.30
N GLU A 70 11.36 -9.84 0.30
CA GLU A 70 12.12 -10.80 1.11
C GLU A 70 11.37 -11.18 2.40
N ALA A 71 10.63 -10.23 2.98
CA ALA A 71 9.71 -10.50 4.10
C ALA A 71 8.46 -11.32 3.69
N GLY A 72 8.29 -11.59 2.39
CA GLY A 72 7.21 -12.41 1.86
C GLY A 72 5.87 -11.69 1.79
N ALA A 73 5.86 -10.38 1.54
CA ALA A 73 4.62 -9.64 1.34
C ALA A 73 3.86 -10.13 0.10
N GLU A 74 2.55 -10.35 0.28
CA GLU A 74 1.59 -10.76 -0.74
C GLU A 74 0.84 -9.56 -1.33
N ALA A 75 0.87 -8.42 -0.64
CA ALA A 75 0.34 -7.14 -1.11
C ALA A 75 1.12 -5.98 -0.48
N ILE A 76 1.14 -4.84 -1.18
CA ILE A 76 1.74 -3.59 -0.70
C ILE A 76 0.63 -2.59 -0.40
N LEU A 77 0.58 -2.10 0.83
CA LEU A 77 -0.27 -1.00 1.24
C LEU A 77 0.54 0.29 1.16
N THR A 78 0.08 1.25 0.37
CA THR A 78 0.80 2.49 0.12
C THR A 78 0.06 3.70 0.66
N TYR A 79 0.79 4.59 1.30
CA TYR A 79 0.24 5.84 1.81
C TYR A 79 1.19 6.98 1.48
N ALA A 80 1.00 7.54 0.28
CA ALA A 80 1.76 8.69 -0.19
C ALA A 80 1.00 9.50 -1.23
N ILE A 81 1.47 10.73 -1.45
CA ILE A 81 0.94 11.65 -2.46
C ILE A 81 2.11 12.09 -3.33
N GLY A 82 2.10 11.71 -4.61
CA GLY A 82 3.10 12.21 -5.56
C GLY A 82 3.56 11.23 -6.62
N PRO A 83 4.49 11.65 -7.49
CA PRO A 83 5.11 10.81 -8.52
C PRO A 83 5.88 9.60 -7.96
N GLU A 84 6.17 9.59 -6.66
CA GLU A 84 6.81 8.49 -5.95
C GLU A 84 5.99 7.19 -6.03
N LEU A 85 4.65 7.28 -6.10
CA LEU A 85 3.80 6.10 -6.33
C LEU A 85 4.13 5.43 -7.67
N ALA A 86 4.47 6.21 -8.70
CA ALA A 86 4.93 5.67 -9.98
C ALA A 86 6.33 5.04 -9.85
N GLN A 87 7.21 5.58 -9.01
CA GLN A 87 8.52 4.98 -8.73
C GLN A 87 8.39 3.63 -8.02
N ILE A 88 7.41 3.47 -7.12
CA ILE A 88 7.08 2.18 -6.51
C ILE A 88 6.63 1.19 -7.58
N ALA A 89 5.67 1.57 -8.44
CA ALA A 89 5.17 0.70 -9.50
C ALA A 89 6.27 0.31 -10.52
N ASN A 90 7.13 1.26 -10.90
CA ASN A 90 8.28 1.01 -11.76
C ASN A 90 9.30 0.07 -11.10
N GLY A 91 9.60 0.29 -9.82
CA GLY A 91 10.48 -0.57 -9.04
C GLY A 91 9.95 -2.01 -8.93
N MET A 92 8.64 -2.18 -8.70
CA MET A 92 8.00 -3.50 -8.70
C MET A 92 8.13 -4.19 -10.05
N THR A 93 7.93 -3.45 -11.13
CA THR A 93 8.09 -3.96 -12.51
C THR A 93 9.53 -4.41 -12.77
N LYS A 94 10.52 -3.57 -12.40
CA LYS A 94 11.95 -3.89 -12.51
C LYS A 94 12.36 -5.13 -11.71
N LEU A 95 11.76 -5.32 -10.53
CA LEU A 95 11.99 -6.47 -9.66
C LEU A 95 11.19 -7.72 -10.07
N GLY A 96 10.38 -7.64 -11.13
CA GLY A 96 9.46 -8.69 -11.55
C GLY A 96 8.45 -9.09 -10.47
N TRP A 97 8.15 -8.18 -9.54
CA TRP A 97 7.32 -8.45 -8.37
C TRP A 97 5.86 -8.07 -8.66
N LYS A 98 5.00 -9.08 -8.80
CA LYS A 98 3.63 -8.94 -9.34
C LYS A 98 2.53 -8.94 -8.27
N VAL A 99 2.86 -8.58 -7.03
CA VAL A 99 1.85 -8.44 -5.98
C VAL A 99 1.00 -7.19 -6.21
N PRO A 100 -0.26 -7.16 -5.77
CA PRO A 100 -1.07 -5.94 -5.86
C PRO A 100 -0.52 -4.83 -4.95
N MET A 101 -0.59 -3.62 -5.48
CA MET A 101 -0.39 -2.37 -4.73
C MET A 101 -1.76 -1.74 -4.47
N ILE A 102 -2.08 -1.54 -3.20
CA ILE A 102 -3.34 -0.96 -2.72
C ILE A 102 -2.97 0.32 -1.97
N GLY A 103 -3.58 1.46 -2.25
CA GLY A 103 -3.12 2.72 -1.68
C GLY A 103 -4.19 3.78 -1.52
N SER A 104 -3.79 4.90 -0.92
CA SER A 104 -4.64 6.08 -0.72
C SER A 104 -5.21 6.65 -2.03
N TRP A 105 -6.26 7.48 -1.90
CA TRP A 105 -7.22 8.01 -2.88
C TRP A 105 -6.97 7.80 -4.39
N THR A 106 -5.78 8.05 -4.93
CA THR A 106 -5.46 7.89 -6.38
C THR A 106 -5.50 6.44 -6.84
N LEU A 107 -5.01 5.49 -6.04
CA LEU A 107 -5.06 4.05 -6.34
C LEU A 107 -6.38 3.41 -5.92
N SER A 108 -6.98 3.95 -4.86
CA SER A 108 -8.32 3.56 -4.41
C SER A 108 -9.36 3.88 -5.49
N MET A 109 -9.34 5.05 -6.14
CA MET A 109 -10.26 5.37 -7.25
C MET A 109 -10.10 4.40 -8.43
N ALA A 110 -8.88 4.05 -8.84
CA ALA A 110 -8.67 3.12 -9.95
C ALA A 110 -9.22 1.71 -9.66
N ASN A 111 -9.03 1.20 -8.43
CA ASN A 111 -9.61 -0.09 -8.02
C ASN A 111 -11.10 0.01 -7.70
N PHE A 112 -11.60 1.14 -7.19
CA PHE A 112 -13.03 1.37 -6.97
C PHE A 112 -13.78 1.46 -8.29
N ILE A 113 -13.24 2.12 -9.30
CA ILE A 113 -13.85 2.21 -10.64
C ILE A 113 -13.84 0.83 -11.32
N ASP A 114 -12.80 0.01 -11.11
CA ASP A 114 -12.74 -1.35 -11.66
C ASP A 114 -13.71 -2.34 -10.94
N ASN A 115 -13.93 -2.17 -9.62
CA ASN A 115 -14.89 -2.97 -8.86
C ASN A 115 -16.33 -2.42 -8.86
N ALA A 116 -16.50 -1.13 -9.17
CA ALA A 116 -17.80 -0.52 -9.46
C ALA A 116 -18.15 -0.82 -10.92
N GLY A 117 -18.53 -2.07 -11.18
CA GLY A 117 -19.30 -2.40 -12.37
C GLY A 117 -20.53 -1.48 -12.51
N PRO A 118 -21.12 -1.37 -13.70
CA PRO A 118 -22.18 -0.40 -13.98
C PRO A 118 -23.42 -0.69 -13.11
N GLY A 119 -23.53 0.01 -11.97
CA GLY A 119 -24.70 -0.09 -11.10
C GLY A 119 -24.40 0.25 -9.66
N GLY A 120 -24.85 1.43 -9.21
CA GLY A 120 -24.93 1.75 -7.80
C GLY A 120 -24.98 3.25 -7.50
N GLU A 121 -25.99 3.93 -8.05
CA GLU A 121 -26.58 5.23 -7.64
C GLU A 121 -25.66 6.42 -7.29
#